data_AF-A0A973DA73-F1
#
_entry.id   AF-A0A973DA73-F1
#
_cell.length_a   1.000
_cell.length_b   1.000
_cell.length_c   1.000
_cell.angle_alpha   90.00
_cell.angle_beta   90.00
_cell.angle_gamma   90.00
#
_symmetry.space_group_name_H-M   'P 1'
#
loop_
_entity.id
_entity.type
_entity.pdbx_description
1 polymer ?
#
loop_
_entity_poly.entity_id
_entity_poly.type
_entity_poly.pdbx_seq_one_letter_code
_entity_poly.pdbx_strand_id
1 'polypeptide(L)'
;MAKKRKLVPEPLLKKATELLDIGVPMSKVIRDQDLDISAPALATLVKYYKQDAAPIYLSLFPEWLDSLVITEQPDNAVYNGYFPLGQWLERK
;
A
#
# COMPACT_ATOMS: atom_id res chain seq x y z
N MET A 1 -10.99 18.96 -4.90
CA MET A 1 -10.94 17.55 -5.36
C MET A 1 -10.21 16.75 -4.30
N ALA A 2 -10.75 15.61 -3.86
CA ALA A 2 -10.02 14.73 -2.95
C ALA A 2 -8.76 14.22 -3.67
N LYS A 3 -7.60 14.31 -3.01
CA LYS A 3 -6.33 13.84 -3.61
C LYS A 3 -6.41 12.33 -3.79
N LYS A 4 -6.17 11.83 -5.00
CA LYS A 4 -6.11 10.39 -5.29
C LYS A 4 -4.99 9.76 -4.46
N ARG A 5 -5.26 8.62 -3.82
CA ARG A 5 -4.25 7.85 -3.10
C ARG A 5 -3.48 6.99 -4.10
N LYS A 6 -2.17 6.88 -3.90
CA LYS A 6 -1.34 5.87 -4.54
C LYS A 6 -1.32 4.62 -3.64
N LEU A 7 -1.58 3.46 -4.22
CA LEU A 7 -1.50 2.18 -3.52
C LEU A 7 -0.31 1.38 -4.04
N VAL A 8 0.35 0.69 -3.11
CA VAL A 8 1.44 -0.24 -3.41
C VAL A 8 0.82 -1.64 -3.51
N PRO A 9 0.94 -2.33 -4.66
CA PRO A 9 0.46 -3.68 -4.82
C PRO A 9 1.05 -4.67 -3.81
N GLU A 10 0.29 -5.71 -3.49
CA GLU A 10 0.70 -6.75 -2.56
C GLU A 10 2.05 -7.39 -2.94
N PRO A 11 2.33 -7.78 -4.21
CA PRO A 11 3.61 -8.40 -4.54
C PRO A 11 4.80 -7.48 -4.25
N LEU A 12 4.66 -6.17 -4.48
CA LEU A 12 5.70 -5.19 -4.19
C LEU A 12 5.87 -4.98 -2.68
N LEU A 13 4.77 -4.84 -1.94
CA LEU A 13 4.84 -4.63 -0.49
C LEU A 13 5.35 -5.87 0.24
N LYS A 14 4.97 -7.06 -0.21
CA LYS A 14 5.47 -8.35 0.29
C LYS A 14 6.98 -8.44 0.09
N LYS A 15 7.47 -8.24 -1.14
CA LYS A 15 8.90 -8.29 -1.44
C LYS A 15 9.69 -7.24 -0.68
N ALA A 16 9.16 -6.02 -0.56
CA ALA A 16 9.78 -4.97 0.25
C ALA A 16 9.86 -5.39 1.73
N THR A 17 8.82 -6.02 2.26
CA THR A 17 8.79 -6.54 3.63
C THR A 17 9.85 -7.62 3.85
N GLU A 18 9.93 -8.60 2.94
CA GLU A 18 10.93 -9.67 3.00
C GLU A 18 12.37 -9.12 2.98
N LEU A 19 12.66 -8.14 2.12
CA LEU A 19 13.98 -7.49 2.07
C LEU A 19 14.32 -6.74 3.37
N LEU A 20 13.33 -6.06 3.95
CA LEU A 20 13.50 -5.37 5.23
C LEU A 20 13.74 -6.36 6.38
N ASP A 21 13.07 -7.51 6.35
CA ASP A 21 13.21 -8.55 7.38
C ASP A 21 14.59 -9.20 7.39
N ILE A 22 15.25 -9.29 6.23
CA ILE A 22 16.65 -9.74 6.14
C ILE A 22 17.67 -8.60 6.36
N GLY A 23 17.20 -7.41 6.77
CA GLY A 23 18.06 -6.28 7.16
C GLY A 23 18.51 -5.38 6.01
N VAL A 24 17.90 -5.46 4.82
CA VAL A 24 18.20 -4.50 3.74
C VAL A 24 17.70 -3.11 4.16
N PRO A 25 18.52 -2.04 4.06
CA PRO A 25 18.08 -0.70 4.40
C PRO A 25 16.89 -0.22 3.56
N MET A 26 15.92 0.45 4.19
CA MET A 26 14.70 0.98 3.54
C MET A 26 14.98 1.82 2.29
N SER A 27 15.97 2.71 2.35
CA SER A 27 16.38 3.56 1.22
C SER A 27 16.89 2.73 0.03
N LYS A 28 17.56 1.60 0.30
CA LYS A 28 18.00 0.66 -0.72
C LYS A 28 16.82 -0.09 -1.32
N VAL A 29 15.87 -0.55 -0.51
CA VAL A 29 14.64 -1.21 -1.00
C VAL A 29 13.86 -0.29 -1.94
N ILE A 30 13.64 0.97 -1.54
CA ILE A 30 12.90 1.96 -2.35
C ILE A 30 13.57 2.17 -3.71
N ARG A 31 14.90 2.37 -3.71
CA ARG A 31 15.66 2.61 -4.94
C ARG A 31 15.72 1.37 -5.82
N ASP A 32 16.05 0.21 -5.26
CA ASP A 32 16.30 -1.01 -6.02
C ASP A 32 14.99 -1.65 -6.54
N GLN A 33 13.84 -1.33 -5.93
CA GLN A 33 12.51 -1.73 -6.40
C GLN A 33 11.76 -0.60 -7.16
N ASP A 34 12.42 0.54 -7.40
CA ASP A 34 11.85 1.71 -8.08
C ASP A 34 10.47 2.14 -7.52
N LEU A 35 10.36 2.17 -6.19
CA LEU A 35 9.12 2.50 -5.51
C LEU A 35 8.95 4.01 -5.41
N ASP A 36 7.93 4.55 -6.07
CA ASP A 36 7.49 5.94 -5.93
C ASP A 36 6.76 6.16 -4.59
N ILE A 37 7.50 6.02 -3.49
CA ILE A 37 7.03 6.17 -2.11
C ILE A 37 8.15 6.69 -1.19
N SER A 38 7.78 7.47 -0.18
CA SER A 38 8.73 7.91 0.84
C SER A 38 9.02 6.79 1.87
N ALA A 39 10.21 6.80 2.46
CA ALA A 39 10.59 5.84 3.50
C ALA A 39 9.64 5.80 4.71
N PRO A 40 9.15 6.93 5.25
CA PRO A 40 8.16 6.90 6.33
C PRO A 40 6.82 6.26 5.93
N ALA A 41 6.39 6.48 4.68
CA ALA A 41 5.17 5.87 4.16
C ALA A 41 5.34 4.37 3.98
N LEU A 42 6.45 3.91 3.39
CA LEU A 42 6.75 2.49 3.26
C LEU A 42 6.86 1.79 4.63
N ALA A 43 7.53 2.40 5.61
CA ALA A 43 7.62 1.86 6.96
C ALA A 43 6.23 1.68 7.61
N THR A 44 5.33 2.64 7.38
CA THR A 44 3.94 2.57 7.86
C THR A 44 3.17 1.44 7.18
N LEU A 45 3.28 1.30 5.86
CA LEU A 45 2.65 0.21 5.12
C LEU A 45 3.14 -1.17 5.59
N VAL A 46 4.45 -1.35 5.74
CA VAL A 46 5.05 -2.60 6.24
C VAL A 46 4.56 -2.92 7.65
N LYS A 47 4.49 -1.92 8.54
CA LYS A 47 3.96 -2.07 9.89
C LYS A 47 2.51 -2.59 9.87
N TYR A 48 1.68 -2.08 8.98
CA TYR A 48 0.27 -2.49 8.87
C TYR A 48 0.13 -3.84 8.17
N TYR A 49 0.93 -4.12 7.14
CA TYR A 49 0.97 -5.40 6.46
C TYR A 49 1.29 -6.55 7.44
N LYS A 50 2.25 -6.34 8.34
CA LYS A 50 2.63 -7.33 9.37
C LYS A 50 1.60 -7.55 10.48
N GLN A 51 0.59 -6.69 10.61
CA GLN A 51 -0.45 -6.88 11.64
C GLN A 51 -1.45 -7.98 11.26
N ASP A 52 -1.46 -8.42 9.99
CA ASP A 52 -2.26 -9.54 9.49
C ASP A 52 -3.75 -9.48 9.91
N ALA A 53 -4.33 -8.27 9.85
CA ALA A 53 -5.73 -8.04 10.17
C ALA A 53 -6.55 -7.88 8.88
N ALA A 54 -7.61 -8.67 8.72
CA ALA A 54 -8.43 -8.67 7.51
C ALA A 54 -8.93 -7.27 7.06
N PRO A 55 -9.40 -6.37 7.96
CA PRO A 55 -9.83 -5.03 7.54
C PRO A 55 -8.68 -4.16 6.98
N ILE A 56 -7.47 -4.36 7.50
CA ILE A 56 -6.27 -3.66 7.03
C ILE A 56 -5.86 -4.22 5.68
N TYR A 57 -5.88 -5.54 5.51
CA TYR A 57 -5.57 -6.19 4.25
C TYR A 57 -6.45 -5.67 3.11
N LEU A 58 -7.77 -5.63 3.30
CA LEU A 58 -8.72 -5.10 2.31
C LEU A 58 -8.55 -3.58 2.06
N SER A 59 -8.06 -2.84 3.06
CA SER A 59 -7.71 -1.43 2.88
C SER A 59 -6.46 -1.24 2.04
N LEU A 60 -5.42 -2.05 2.28
CA LEU A 60 -4.16 -1.99 1.55
C LEU A 60 -4.29 -2.52 0.12
N PHE A 61 -5.08 -3.59 -0.05
CA PHE A 61 -5.25 -4.35 -1.29
C PHE A 61 -6.74 -4.52 -1.61
N PRO A 62 -7.41 -3.44 -2.06
CA PRO A 62 -8.78 -3.56 -2.54
C PRO A 62 -8.86 -4.41 -3.81
N GLU A 63 -10.02 -5.01 -4.07
CA GLU A 63 -10.23 -5.92 -5.21
C GLU A 63 -9.92 -5.30 -6.57
N TRP A 64 -10.11 -3.97 -6.71
CA TRP A 64 -9.80 -3.26 -7.95
C TRP A 64 -8.30 -3.01 -8.15
N LEU A 65 -7.45 -3.25 -7.15
CA LEU A 65 -5.99 -3.11 -7.24
C LEU A 65 -5.38 -4.38 -7.84
N ASP A 66 -5.68 -4.64 -9.12
CA ASP A 66 -5.07 -5.71 -9.91
C ASP A 66 -3.92 -5.15 -10.74
N SER A 67 -2.79 -4.86 -10.09
CA SER A 67 -1.62 -4.25 -10.72
C SER A 67 -0.32 -4.74 -10.10
N LEU A 68 0.76 -4.74 -10.89
CA LEU A 68 2.12 -5.00 -10.42
C LEU A 68 2.91 -3.71 -10.14
N VAL A 69 2.31 -2.55 -10.41
CA VAL A 69 2.93 -1.24 -10.23
C VAL A 69 2.11 -0.37 -9.28
N ILE A 70 2.76 0.61 -8.65
CA ILE A 70 2.07 1.59 -7.81
C ILE A 70 1.00 2.28 -8.65
N THR A 71 -0.25 2.17 -8.20
CA THR A 71 -1.42 2.60 -8.99
C THR A 71 -2.21 3.64 -8.19
N GLU A 72 -2.73 4.65 -8.89
CA GLU A 72 -3.61 5.64 -8.27
C GLU A 72 -5.03 5.09 -8.14
N GLN A 73 -5.73 5.48 -7.07
CA GLN A 73 -7.12 5.11 -6.87
C GLN A 73 -7.97 5.56 -8.09
N PRO A 74 -8.87 4.70 -8.60
CA PRO A 74 -9.75 5.09 -9.69
C PRO A 74 -10.81 6.11 -9.20
N ASP A 75 -11.44 6.82 -10.14
CA ASP A 75 -12.38 7.91 -9.82
C ASP A 75 -13.65 7.43 -9.10
N ASN A 76 -14.01 6.16 -9.26
CA ASN A 76 -15.18 5.53 -8.64
C ASN A 76 -14.88 4.92 -7.26
N ALA A 77 -13.62 4.88 -6.81
CA ALA A 77 -13.24 4.38 -5.50
C ALA A 77 -13.09 5.53 -4.49
N VAL A 78 -13.84 5.45 -3.39
CA VAL A 78 -13.79 6.45 -2.31
C VAL A 78 -13.36 5.77 -1.01
N TYR A 79 -12.33 6.28 -0.35
CA TYR A 79 -11.92 5.75 0.96
C TYR A 79 -12.65 6.46 2.10
N ASN A 80 -13.34 5.71 2.95
CA ASN A 80 -14.04 6.21 4.12
C ASN A 80 -13.25 5.90 5.40
N GLY A 81 -12.90 6.93 6.17
CA GLY A 81 -12.12 6.83 7.40
C GLY A 81 -10.61 7.11 7.22
N TYR A 82 -9.83 6.79 8.26
CA TYR A 82 -8.37 6.98 8.26
C TYR A 82 -7.68 5.76 7.67
N PHE A 83 -6.80 5.94 6.69
CA PHE A 83 -6.10 4.85 6.01
C PHE A 83 -4.95 4.29 6.87
N PRO A 84 -4.76 2.96 7.00
CA PRO A 84 -5.52 1.85 6.40
C PRO A 84 -6.56 1.23 7.36
N LEU A 85 -7.11 2.00 8.30
CA LEU A 85 -8.09 1.55 9.31
C LEU A 85 -9.56 1.80 8.90
N GLY A 86 -9.79 2.34 7.71
CA GLY A 86 -11.09 2.60 7.14
C GLY A 86 -11.52 1.51 6.16
N GLN A 87 -12.32 1.89 5.16
CA GLN A 87 -12.80 0.97 4.13
C GLN A 87 -12.99 1.67 2.79
N TRP A 88 -12.83 0.91 1.70
CA TRP A 88 -13.19 1.37 0.36
C TRP A 88 -14.71 1.31 0.17
N LEU A 89 -15.26 2.38 -0.38
CA LEU A 89 -16.64 2.47 -0.83
C LEU A 89 -16.63 2.46 -2.35
N GLU A 90 -17.39 1.54 -2.93
CA GLU A 90 -17.72 1.56 -4.34
C GLU A 90 -18.82 2.59 -4.57
N ARG A 91 -18.57 3.57 -5.44
CA ARG A 91 -19.67 4.31 -6.04
C ARG A 91 -20.27 3.44 -7.15
N LYS A 92 -21.46 2.89 -6.88
CA LYS A 92 -22.36 2.36 -7.90
C LYS A 92 -22.78 3.44 -8.88
#